data_AF-A0A537Y864-F1
#
_entry.id   AF-A0A537Y864-F1
#
_cell.length_a   1.000
_cell.length_b   1.000
_cell.length_c   1.000
_cell.angle_alpha   90.00
_cell.angle_beta   90.00
_cell.angle_gamma   90.00
#
_symmetry.space_group_name_H-M   'P 1'
#
loop_
_entity.id
_entity.type
_entity.pdbx_description
1 polymer ?
#
loop_
_entity_poly.entity_id
_entity_poly.type
_entity_poly.pdbx_seq_one_letter_code
_entity_poly.pdbx_strand_id
1 'polypeptide(L)' 'DIVEKLTAFAQTRGHTMLELAFSWLASRPQVASVIAGATRVEQVEQNVKAIGWALSADELAEIDGIMK' A
#
# COMPACT_ATOMS: atom_id res chain seq x y z
N ASP A 1 10.88 -9.96 -8.42
CA ASP A 1 10.33 -10.96 -7.48
C ASP A 1 9.42 -10.37 -6.39
N ILE A 2 9.94 -9.81 -5.29
CA ILE A 2 9.09 -9.33 -4.17
C ILE A 2 8.11 -8.24 -4.62
N VAL A 3 8.60 -7.24 -5.37
CA VAL A 3 7.77 -6.15 -5.91
C VAL A 3 6.66 -6.69 -6.81
N GLU A 4 6.95 -7.68 -7.66
CA GLU A 4 5.96 -8.30 -8.55
C GLU A 4 4.93 -9.10 -7.77
N LYS A 5 5.34 -9.82 -6.72
CA LYS A 5 4.42 -10.54 -5.83
C LYS A 5 3.47 -9.60 -5.11
N LEU A 6 3.98 -8.49 -4.54
CA LEU A 6 3.16 -7.47 -3.90
C LEU A 6 2.25 -6.76 -4.91
N THR A 7 2.73 -6.51 -6.13
CA THR A 7 1.93 -5.93 -7.21
C THR A 7 0.78 -6.87 -7.59
N ALA A 8 1.06 -8.17 -7.75
CA ALA A 8 0.04 -9.17 -8.03
C ALA A 8 -0.97 -9.28 -6.87
N PHE A 9 -0.49 -9.29 -5.62
CA PHE A 9 -1.33 -9.28 -4.42
C PHE A 9 -2.31 -8.10 -4.39
N ALA A 10 -1.84 -6.90 -4.74
CA ALA A 10 -2.69 -5.71 -4.81
C ALA A 10 -3.70 -5.82 -5.96
N GLN A 11 -3.23 -6.21 -7.15
CA GLN A 11 -4.06 -6.30 -8.35
C GLN A 11 -5.18 -7.33 -8.24
N THR A 12 -4.94 -8.49 -7.60
CA THR A 12 -5.97 -9.52 -7.39
C THR A 12 -7.11 -9.02 -6.49
N ARG A 13 -6.88 -7.96 -5.71
CA ARG A 13 -7.84 -7.31 -4.81
C ARG A 13 -8.37 -5.99 -5.37
N GLY A 14 -8.07 -5.65 -6.62
CA GLY A 14 -8.53 -4.43 -7.26
C GLY A 14 -7.79 -3.16 -6.83
N HIS A 15 -6.63 -3.31 -6.19
CA HIS A 15 -5.81 -2.20 -5.72
C HIS A 15 -4.50 -2.07 -6.50
N THR A 16 -3.94 -0.88 -6.47
CA THR A 16 -2.64 -0.55 -7.01
C THR A 16 -1.53 -0.81 -5.98
N MET A 17 -0.30 -0.95 -6.45
CA MET A 17 0.87 -1.06 -5.58
C MET A 17 1.05 0.19 -4.68
N LEU A 18 0.62 1.37 -5.17
CA LEU A 18 0.64 2.61 -4.39
C LEU A 18 -0.36 2.55 -3.22
N GLU A 19 -1.60 2.14 -3.49
CA GLU A 19 -2.64 1.95 -2.46
C GLU A 19 -2.19 0.93 -1.41
N LEU A 20 -1.57 -0.18 -1.84
CA LEU A 20 -1.00 -1.17 -0.93
C LEU A 20 0.05 -0.55 0.00
N ALA A 21 1.01 0.21 -0.55
CA ALA A 21 2.08 0.80 0.23
C ALA A 21 1.56 1.81 1.27
N PHE A 22 0.62 2.66 0.87
CA PHE A 22 0.02 3.65 1.77
C PHE A 22 -0.81 2.98 2.87
N SER A 23 -1.63 2.01 2.50
CA SER A 23 -2.49 1.28 3.43
C SER A 23 -1.68 0.45 4.41
N TRP A 24 -0.59 -0.18 3.97
CA TRP A 24 0.32 -0.91 4.84
C TRP A 24 0.98 0.03 5.85
N LEU A 25 1.50 1.19 5.43
CA LEU A 25 2.07 2.17 6.35
C LEU A 25 1.01 2.71 7.33
N ALA A 26 -0.18 3.06 6.84
CA ALA A 26 -1.27 3.57 7.65
C ALA A 26 -1.83 2.54 8.66
N SER A 27 -1.68 1.24 8.38
CA SER A 27 -2.09 0.17 9.30
C SER A 27 -1.20 0.05 10.54
N ARG A 28 0.00 0.66 10.53
CA ARG A 28 0.97 0.50 11.61
C ARG A 28 0.74 1.56 12.69
N PRO A 29 0.48 1.17 13.95
CA PRO A 29 0.22 2.12 15.03
C PRO A 29 1.43 3.01 15.36
N GLN A 30 2.63 2.62 14.94
CA GLN A 30 3.85 3.43 15.15
C GLN A 30 4.05 4.50 14.06
N VAL A 31 3.27 4.46 12.97
CA VAL A 31 3.36 5.42 11.87
C VAL A 31 2.33 6.53 12.09
N ALA A 32 2.81 7.70 12.50
CA ALA A 32 1.94 8.86 12.73
C ALA A 32 1.44 9.50 11.42
N SER A 33 2.25 9.47 10.37
CA SER A 33 1.92 10.07 9.07
C SER A 33 2.76 9.44 7.95
N VAL A 34 2.19 9.44 6.74
CA VAL A 34 2.87 9.01 5.50
C VAL A 34 3.29 10.25 4.72
N ILE A 35 4.61 10.46 4.59
CA ILE A 35 5.17 11.57 3.81
C ILE A 35 5.23 11.16 2.34
N ALA A 36 4.26 11.61 1.56
CA ALA A 36 4.14 11.29 0.15
C ALA A 36 4.96 12.25 -0.74
N GLY A 37 5.80 11.70 -1.62
CA GLY A 37 6.51 12.47 -2.65
C GLY A 37 5.71 12.55 -3.96
N ALA A 38 5.83 13.67 -4.68
CA ALA A 38 5.26 13.84 -6.00
C ALA A 38 6.13 14.81 -6.84
N THR A 39 6.35 14.49 -8.11
CA THR A 39 7.00 15.35 -9.11
C THR A 39 6.03 15.89 -10.15
N ARG A 40 4.79 15.41 -10.14
CA ARG A 40 3.69 15.84 -11.02
C ARG A 40 2.38 15.93 -10.24
N VAL A 41 1.45 16.74 -10.72
CA VAL A 41 0.18 17.01 -10.03
C VAL A 41 -0.67 15.75 -9.89
N GLU A 42 -0.69 14.90 -10.91
CA GLU A 42 -1.50 13.68 -10.93
C GLU A 42 -1.08 12.69 -9.83
N GLN A 43 0.20 12.71 -9.44
CA GLN A 43 0.69 11.89 -8.34
C GLN A 43 0.16 12.36 -6.99
N VAL A 44 -0.06 13.66 -6.82
CA VAL A 44 -0.70 14.19 -5.60
C VAL A 44 -2.12 13.64 -5.49
N GLU A 45 -2.87 13.65 -6.59
CA GLU A 45 -4.22 13.08 -6.61
C GLU A 45 -4.23 11.58 -6.32
N GLN A 46 -3.27 10.83 -6.89
CA GLN A 46 -3.09 9.41 -6.60
C GLN A 46 -2.76 9.16 -5.13
N ASN A 47 -1.84 9.94 -4.55
CA ASN A 47 -1.46 9.83 -3.14
C ASN A 47 -2.65 10.09 -2.20
N VAL A 48 -3.49 11.07 -2.53
CA VAL A 48 -4.71 11.38 -1.76
C VAL A 48 -5.73 10.24 -1.85
N LYS A 49 -5.88 9.62 -3.03
CA LYS A 49 -6.79 8.48 -3.24
C LYS A 49 -6.25 7.17 -2.66
N ALA A 50 -4.94 7.08 -2.43
CA ALA A 50 -4.29 5.86 -1.96
C ALA A 50 -4.67 5.45 -0.51
N ILE A 51 -5.41 6.31 0.19
CA ILE A 51 -5.87 6.10 1.57
C ILE A 51 -7.33 5.63 1.53
N GLY A 52 -7.59 4.39 1.94
CA GLY A 52 -8.95 3.86 2.02
C GLY A 52 -9.05 2.34 2.13
N TRP A 53 -7.97 1.62 1.83
CA TRP A 53 -7.94 0.17 1.99
C TRP A 53 -7.53 -0.20 3.42
N ALA A 54 -8.49 -0.66 4.20
CA ALA A 54 -8.22 -1.23 5.52
C ALA A 54 -7.76 -2.68 5.35
N LEU A 55 -6.45 -2.92 5.47
CA LEU A 55 -5.88 -4.25 5.40
C LEU A 55 -6.35 -5.12 6.56
N SER A 56 -6.89 -6.29 6.24
CA SER A 56 -7.24 -7.32 7.22
C SER A 56 -6.01 -7.98 7.84
N ALA A 57 -6.20 -8.68 8.95
CA ALA A 57 -5.12 -9.42 9.60
C ALA A 57 -4.50 -10.50 8.68
N ASP A 58 -5.33 -11.17 7.88
CA ASP A 58 -4.87 -12.21 6.94
C ASP A 58 -4.04 -11.59 5.80
N GLU A 59 -4.47 -10.44 5.28
CA GLU A 59 -3.73 -9.69 4.27
C GLU A 59 -2.38 -9.21 4.80
N LEU A 60 -2.33 -8.70 6.02
CA LEU A 60 -1.07 -8.30 6.66
C LEU A 60 -0.13 -9.50 6.83
N ALA A 61 -0.65 -10.66 7.24
CA ALA A 61 0.13 -11.88 7.37
C ALA A 61 0.67 -12.38 6.01
N GLU A 62 -0.14 -12.29 4.94
CA GLU A 62 0.28 -12.63 3.58
C GLU A 62 1.40 -11.69 3.09
N ILE A 63 1.25 -10.37 3.29
CA ILE A 63 2.27 -9.38 2.96
C ILE A 63 3.57 -9.65 3.73
N ASP A 64 3.48 -9.89 5.04
CA ASP A 64 4.65 -10.22 5.87
C ASP A 64 5.32 -11.53 5.42
N GLY A 65 4.57 -12.47 4.86
CA GLY A 65 5.09 -13.68 4.21
C GLY A 65 5.82 -13.43 2.90
N ILE A 66 5.35 -12.46 2.09
CA ILE A 66 6.00 -12.05 0.83
C ILE A 66 7.31 -11.29 1.08
N MET A 67 7.40 -10.57 2.20
CA MET A 67 8.55 -9.73 2.58
C MET A 67 9.71 -10.48 3.24
N LYS A 68 9.51 -11.76 3.60
CA LYS A 68 10.56 -12.65 4.12
C LYS A 68 11.35 -13.30 2.98
#